data_AF-A0A961UYH8-F1
#
_entry.id   AF-A0A961UYH8-F1
#
_cell.length_a   1.000
_cell.length_b   1.000
_cell.length_c   1.000
_cell.angle_alpha   90.00
_cell.angle_beta   90.00
_cell.angle_gamma   90.00
#
_symmetry.space_group_name_H-M   'P 1'
#
loop_
_entity.id
_entity.type
_entity.pdbx_description
1 polymer ?
#
loop_
_entity_poly.entity_id
_entity_poly.type
_entity_poly.pdbx_seq_one_letter_code
_entity_poly.pdbx_strand_id
1 'polypeptide(L)'
;CPQFTETDINFQRVPTVDTSNPFVARWIPTSDESMVIIRFRDPRGIDFPYLLSMIGESFMSRANSIVIPGSKLDLGMQLILTPLIMQLVERKRRAW
;
A
#
# COMPACT_ATOMS: atom_id res chain seq x y z
N CYS A 1 14.40 -13.43 1.50
CA CYS A 1 12.98 -13.21 1.18
C CYS A 1 12.79 -12.94 -0.32
N PRO A 2 12.70 -13.98 -1.17
CA PRO A 2 12.53 -13.82 -2.62
C PRO A 2 11.09 -13.43 -3.02
N GLN A 3 10.09 -13.76 -2.19
CA GLN A 3 8.68 -13.61 -2.52
C GLN A 3 8.24 -12.15 -2.75
N PHE A 4 8.86 -11.16 -2.08
CA PHE A 4 8.52 -9.73 -2.28
C PHE A 4 9.05 -9.15 -3.60
N THR A 5 9.92 -9.89 -4.28
CA THR A 5 10.32 -9.58 -5.66
C THR A 5 9.26 -10.04 -6.65
N GLU A 6 8.50 -11.07 -6.30
CA GLU A 6 7.50 -11.73 -7.15
C GLU A 6 6.11 -11.06 -7.14
N THR A 7 5.84 -10.22 -6.15
CA THR A 7 4.57 -9.50 -5.99
C THR A 7 4.44 -8.30 -6.96
N ASP A 8 3.23 -8.10 -7.49
CA ASP A 8 2.91 -6.94 -8.33
C ASP A 8 2.75 -5.65 -7.53
N ILE A 9 2.20 -5.77 -6.31
CA ILE A 9 2.02 -4.64 -5.39
C ILE A 9 2.48 -5.08 -4.00
N ASN A 10 3.34 -4.28 -3.39
CA ASN A 10 3.80 -4.48 -2.01
C ASN A 10 3.22 -3.40 -1.10
N PHE A 11 2.61 -3.83 0.01
CA PHE A 11 2.19 -2.95 1.11
C PHE A 11 3.12 -3.20 2.29
N GLN A 12 4.07 -2.29 2.51
CA GLN A 12 5.05 -2.41 3.59
C GLN A 12 4.69 -1.43 4.71
N ARG A 13 4.31 -1.95 5.87
CA ARG A 13 4.08 -1.14 7.06
C ARG A 13 5.40 -0.82 7.75
N VAL A 14 5.61 0.43 8.10
CA VAL A 14 6.82 0.96 8.73
C VAL A 14 6.40 1.74 9.98
N PRO A 15 6.81 1.31 11.19
CA PRO A 15 6.53 2.05 12.42
C PRO A 15 7.29 3.39 12.40
N THR A 16 6.63 4.44 12.86
CA THR A 16 7.24 5.78 13.04
C THR A 16 7.64 6.06 14.49
N VAL A 17 7.47 5.05 15.36
CA VAL A 17 7.90 5.04 16.76
C VAL A 17 9.18 4.23 16.94
N ASP A 18 9.84 4.39 18.08
CA ASP A 18 11.07 3.66 18.39
C ASP A 18 10.81 2.15 18.46
N THR A 19 11.47 1.43 17.55
CA THR A 19 11.46 -0.03 17.44
C THR A 19 12.88 -0.60 17.41
N SER A 20 13.87 0.18 17.87
CA SER A 20 15.29 -0.19 17.87
C SER A 20 15.59 -1.46 18.67
N ASN A 21 14.86 -1.69 19.76
CA ASN A 21 14.90 -2.94 20.53
C ASN A 21 13.50 -3.57 20.61
N PRO A 22 13.17 -4.51 19.71
CA PRO A 22 11.84 -5.12 19.66
C PRO A 22 11.57 -6.07 20.85
N PHE A 23 12.59 -6.51 21.58
CA PHE A 23 12.44 -7.46 22.69
C PHE A 23 11.96 -6.80 24.00
N VAL A 24 12.09 -5.46 24.11
CA VAL A 24 11.64 -4.68 25.28
C VAL A 24 10.41 -3.83 24.98
N ALA A 25 9.89 -3.90 23.76
CA ALA A 25 8.71 -3.16 23.34
C ALA A 25 7.49 -3.59 24.19
N ARG A 26 6.82 -2.62 24.81
CA ARG A 26 5.67 -2.88 25.70
C ARG A 26 4.37 -3.14 24.94
N TRP A 27 4.25 -2.62 23.72
CA TRP A 27 3.07 -2.77 22.86
C TRP A 27 3.47 -2.70 21.38
N ILE A 28 2.61 -3.25 20.53
CA ILE A 28 2.77 -3.21 19.07
C ILE A 28 2.40 -1.80 18.59
N PRO A 29 3.19 -1.17 17.70
CA PRO A 29 2.83 0.12 17.12
C PRO A 29 1.43 0.08 16.50
N THR A 30 0.61 1.06 16.86
CA THR A 30 -0.75 1.22 16.33
C THR A 30 -0.72 1.71 14.89
N SER A 31 -1.87 1.70 14.20
CA SER A 31 -1.96 2.15 12.81
C SER A 31 -1.53 3.61 12.65
N ASP A 32 -1.91 4.47 13.60
CA ASP A 32 -1.51 5.90 13.60
C ASP A 32 -0.02 6.11 13.91
N GLU A 33 0.63 5.16 14.59
CA GLU A 33 2.08 5.13 14.85
C GLU A 33 2.88 4.46 13.72
N SER A 34 2.31 4.41 12.52
CA SER A 34 2.94 3.78 11.37
C SER A 34 2.57 4.45 10.05
N MET A 35 3.43 4.27 9.07
CA MET A 35 3.18 4.60 7.67
C MET A 35 3.14 3.29 6.86
N VAL A 36 2.51 3.33 5.69
CA VAL A 36 2.54 2.22 4.74
C VAL A 36 3.10 2.70 3.41
N ILE A 37 4.15 2.02 2.95
CA ILE A 37 4.74 2.21 1.63
C ILE A 37 4.05 1.24 0.68
N ILE A 38 3.40 1.78 -0.34
CA ILE A 38 2.76 1.00 -1.39
C ILE A 38 3.61 1.09 -2.64
N ARG A 39 4.26 -0.02 -3.01
CA ARG A 39 5.14 -0.09 -4.19
C ARG A 39 4.47 -0.90 -5.29
N PHE A 40 4.37 -0.31 -6.47
CA PHE A 40 3.94 -0.99 -7.69
C PHE A 40 5.15 -1.51 -8.45
N ARG A 41 5.08 -2.77 -8.90
CA ARG A 41 6.09 -3.35 -9.81
C ARG A 41 6.06 -2.63 -11.15
N ASP A 42 4.87 -2.41 -11.68
CA ASP A 42 4.61 -1.66 -12.90
C ASP A 42 3.61 -0.53 -12.59
N PRO A 43 4.03 0.75 -12.60
CA PRO A 43 3.16 1.88 -12.28
C PRO A 43 2.22 2.28 -13.44
N ARG A 44 2.29 1.63 -14.60
CA ARG A 44 1.45 1.98 -15.76
C ARG A 44 -0.03 1.79 -15.43
N GLY A 45 -0.83 2.82 -15.73
CA GLY A 45 -2.28 2.83 -15.48
C GLY A 45 -2.69 3.17 -14.05
N ILE A 46 -1.74 3.45 -13.16
CA ILE A 46 -2.01 3.93 -11.80
C ILE A 46 -2.07 5.45 -11.80
N ASP A 47 -3.19 6.00 -11.35
CA ASP A 47 -3.38 7.45 -11.20
C ASP A 47 -2.92 7.91 -9.80
N PHE A 48 -1.63 8.21 -9.68
CA PHE A 48 -1.07 8.72 -8.42
C PHE A 48 -1.64 10.07 -7.99
N PRO A 49 -1.85 11.08 -8.88
CA PRO A 49 -2.54 12.30 -8.52
C PRO A 49 -3.91 12.06 -7.87
N TYR A 50 -4.70 11.13 -8.41
CA TYR A 50 -5.98 10.73 -7.81
C TYR A 50 -5.78 10.14 -6.41
N LEU A 51 -4.87 9.17 -6.25
CA LEU A 51 -4.58 8.57 -4.94
C LEU A 51 -4.11 9.60 -3.91
N LEU A 52 -3.26 10.55 -4.30
CA LEU A 52 -2.78 11.64 -3.44
C LEU A 52 -3.91 12.57 -2.98
N SER A 53 -4.87 12.85 -3.88
CA SER A 53 -6.02 13.70 -3.55
C SER A 53 -7.02 13.01 -2.62
N MET A 54 -7.19 11.69 -2.76
CA MET A 54 -8.15 10.90 -2.00
C MET A 54 -7.60 10.46 -0.64
N ILE A 55 -6.29 10.22 -0.55
CA ILE A 55 -5.63 9.78 0.68
C ILE A 55 -4.89 10.98 1.25
N GLY A 56 -5.53 11.72 2.16
CA GLY A 56 -4.90 12.86 2.80
C GLY A 56 -3.59 12.49 3.50
N GLU A 57 -2.63 13.43 3.54
CA GLU A 57 -1.27 13.25 4.09
C GLU A 57 -0.43 12.16 3.41
N SER A 58 -0.87 11.66 2.25
CA SER A 58 -0.03 10.80 1.43
C SER A 58 0.95 11.62 0.59
N PHE A 59 2.07 10.99 0.24
CA PHE A 59 3.08 11.61 -0.62
C PHE A 59 3.83 10.56 -1.43
N MET A 60 4.46 10.99 -2.53
CA MET A 60 5.28 10.12 -3.37
C MET A 60 6.69 9.99 -2.79
N SER A 61 7.14 8.76 -2.55
CA SER A 61 8.54 8.49 -2.14
C SER A 61 9.44 8.18 -3.34
N ARG A 62 8.89 7.56 -4.39
CA ARG A 62 9.51 7.30 -5.70
C ARG A 62 8.42 7.36 -6.78
N ALA A 63 8.83 7.39 -8.05
CA ALA A 63 7.90 7.43 -9.18
C ALA A 63 6.92 6.22 -9.24
N ASN A 64 7.26 5.10 -8.60
CA ASN A 64 6.43 3.90 -8.53
C ASN A 64 5.96 3.55 -7.11
N SER A 65 6.08 4.48 -6.15
CA SER A 65 5.64 4.23 -4.78
C SER A 65 5.05 5.46 -4.10
N ILE A 66 3.94 5.22 -3.41
CA ILE A 66 3.23 6.19 -2.57
C ILE A 66 3.36 5.76 -1.11
N VAL A 67 3.51 6.73 -0.22
CA VAL A 67 3.49 6.54 1.23
C VAL A 67 2.18 7.10 1.75
N ILE A 68 1.49 6.31 2.58
CA ILE A 68 0.22 6.68 3.19
C ILE A 68 0.31 6.52 4.72
N PRO A 69 -0.48 7.28 5.50
CA PRO A 69 -0.67 7.01 6.92
C PRO A 69 -1.20 5.60 7.15
N GLY A 70 -0.71 4.91 8.19
CA GLY A 70 -1.11 3.54 8.50
C GLY A 70 -2.60 3.40 8.84
N SER A 71 -3.21 4.43 9.44
CA SER A 71 -4.66 4.48 9.68
C SER A 71 -5.50 4.56 8.41
N LYS A 72 -4.90 4.91 7.26
CA LYS A 72 -5.57 4.98 5.94
C LYS A 72 -5.30 3.76 5.06
N LEU A 73 -4.73 2.69 5.62
CA LEU A 73 -4.41 1.46 4.88
C LEU A 73 -5.65 0.84 4.21
N ASP A 74 -6.77 0.75 4.92
CA ASP A 74 -8.01 0.16 4.39
C ASP A 74 -8.53 0.95 3.18
N LEU A 75 -8.63 2.28 3.30
CA LEU A 75 -9.00 3.15 2.18
C LEU A 75 -8.03 3.01 1.00
N GLY A 76 -6.72 2.98 1.27
CA GLY A 76 -5.70 2.79 0.25
C GLY A 76 -5.87 1.46 -0.50
N MET A 77 -6.12 0.37 0.23
CA MET A 77 -6.41 -0.93 -0.37
C MET A 77 -7.67 -0.90 -1.22
N GLN A 78 -8.75 -0.26 -0.75
CA GLN A 78 -10.00 -0.16 -1.51
C GLN A 78 -9.79 0.60 -2.82
N LEU A 79 -9.15 1.76 -2.80
CA LEU A 79 -8.91 2.57 -3.99
C LEU A 79 -8.00 1.86 -5.01
N ILE A 80 -7.03 1.08 -4.55
CA ILE A 80 -6.05 0.41 -5.42
C ILE A 80 -6.55 -0.94 -5.91
N LEU A 81 -7.06 -1.80 -5.02
CA LEU A 81 -7.34 -3.20 -5.33
C LEU A 81 -8.74 -3.40 -5.94
N THR A 82 -9.73 -2.59 -5.57
CA THR A 82 -11.10 -2.73 -6.10
C THR A 82 -11.15 -2.72 -7.64
N PRO A 83 -10.58 -1.70 -8.34
CA PRO A 83 -10.62 -1.70 -9.81
C PRO A 83 -9.87 -2.89 -10.42
N LEU A 84 -8.75 -3.33 -9.80
CA LEU A 84 -7.99 -4.49 -10.26
C LEU A 84 -8.80 -5.79 -10.14
N ILE A 85 -9.48 -5.99 -9.02
CA ILE A 85 -10.35 -7.14 -8.78
C ILE A 85 -11.51 -7.14 -9.78
N MET A 86 -12.15 -5.98 -10.01
CA MET A 86 -13.23 -5.87 -11.00
C MET A 86 -12.74 -6.25 -12.41
N GLN A 87 -11.56 -5.77 -12.82
CA GLN A 87 -10.96 -6.16 -14.10
C GLN A 87 -10.69 -7.67 -14.20
N LEU A 88 -10.20 -8.31 -13.13
CA LEU A 88 -9.97 -9.75 -13.11
C LEU A 88 -11.28 -10.54 -13.26
N VAL A 89 -12.34 -10.11 -12.57
CA VAL A 89 -13.68 -10.73 -12.66
C VAL A 89 -14.26 -10.56 -14.06
N GLU A 90 -14.16 -9.38 -14.65
CA GLU A 90 -14.64 -9.11 -16.03
C GLU A 90 -13.88 -9.91 -17.08
N ARG A 91 -12.55 -10.04 -16.94
CA ARG A 91 -11.73 -10.88 -17.84
C ARG A 91 -12.14 -12.34 -17.73
N LYS A 92 -12.35 -12.84 -16.51
CA LYS A 92 -12.86 -14.20 -16.30
C LYS A 92 -14.21 -14.38 -16.98
N ARG A 93 -15.18 -13.48 -16.80
CA ARG A 93 -16.51 -13.60 -17.41
C ARG A 93 -16.51 -13.62 -18.94
N ARG A 94 -15.55 -12.95 -19.59
CA ARG A 94 -15.42 -12.92 -21.06
C ARG A 94 -14.69 -14.13 -21.65
N ALA A 95 -13.95 -14.86 -20.83
CA ALA A 95 -13.21 -16.05 -21.25
C ALA A 95 -14.07 -17.33 -21.21
N TRP A 96 -15.28 -17.23 -20.65
CA TRP A 96 -16.32 -18.26 -20.64
C TRP A 96 -17.42 -17.83 -21.61
#